data_AF-A0A3C1V4B1-F1
#
_entry.id   AF-A0A3C1V4B1-F1
#
_cell.length_a   1.000
_cell.length_b   1.000
_cell.length_c   1.000
_cell.angle_alpha   90.00
_cell.angle_beta   90.00
_cell.angle_gamma   90.00
#
_symmetry.space_group_name_H-M   'P 1'
#
loop_
_entity.id
_entity.type
_entity.pdbx_description
1 polymer ?
#
loop_
_entity_poly.entity_id
_entity_poly.type
_entity_poly.pdbx_seq_one_letter_code
_entity_poly.pdbx_strand_id
1 'polypeptide(L)'
;MSDYVRLYLDETNEQLDSLVEIFLELENQAPTPEELNEAFRLIHSIKGSSALLGLDRITSLTHHLETHFERLRSGKQELNTPTIDIVLRCIDFLRESNQHLQDGEPLSTAGDLLDQVKSLGQSTSASDAPKTQQPDRPQQANAEIEKASPAHEQPPIHSDQKPEESWWSITISVEAGDSSSADAVSKVSQSLAALGELMDSQPPQ
;
A
#
# COMPACT_ATOMS: atom_id res chain seq x y z
N MET A 1 -16.65 23.85 8.85
CA MET A 1 -16.34 22.57 8.19
C MET A 1 -16.18 22.82 6.70
N SER A 2 -15.07 22.42 6.07
CA SER A 2 -14.94 22.53 4.61
C SER A 2 -15.75 21.43 3.92
N ASP A 3 -16.17 21.66 2.66
CA ASP A 3 -16.96 20.68 1.90
C ASP A 3 -16.24 19.34 1.75
N TYR A 4 -14.91 19.37 1.65
CA TYR A 4 -14.06 18.17 1.60
C TYR A 4 -14.13 17.33 2.88
N VAL A 5 -14.14 17.96 4.05
CA VAL A 5 -14.22 17.21 5.32
C VAL A 5 -15.62 16.62 5.52
N ARG A 6 -16.67 17.32 5.07
CA ARG A 6 -18.03 16.76 5.09
C ARG A 6 -18.15 15.53 4.21
N LEU A 7 -17.66 15.60 2.97
CA LEU A 7 -17.63 14.44 2.06
C LEU A 7 -16.86 13.27 2.67
N TYR A 8 -15.69 13.54 3.24
CA TYR A 8 -14.89 12.53 3.94
C TYR A 8 -15.67 11.85 5.07
N LEU A 9 -16.38 12.62 5.90
CA LEU A 9 -17.17 12.06 7.01
C LEU A 9 -18.31 11.18 6.49
N ASP A 10 -19.05 11.65 5.48
CA ASP A 10 -20.15 10.91 4.89
C ASP A 10 -19.64 9.57 4.31
N GLU A 11 -18.61 9.60 3.46
CA GLU A 11 -18.03 8.39 2.84
C GLU A 11 -17.41 7.45 3.88
N THR A 12 -16.63 7.99 4.82
CA THR A 12 -15.91 7.15 5.80
C THR A 12 -16.89 6.48 6.76
N ASN A 13 -17.98 7.15 7.15
CA ASN A 13 -18.98 6.52 8.02
C ASN A 13 -19.68 5.35 7.33
N GLU A 14 -20.05 5.49 6.06
CA GLU A 14 -20.61 4.38 5.27
C GLU A 14 -19.61 3.21 5.17
N GLN A 15 -18.34 3.50 4.90
CA GLN A 15 -17.29 2.48 4.83
C GLN A 15 -17.08 1.76 6.17
N LEU A 16 -17.16 2.49 7.29
CA LEU A 16 -17.07 1.93 8.64
C LEU A 16 -18.31 1.10 9.00
N ASP A 17 -19.49 1.44 8.51
CA ASP A 17 -20.69 0.61 8.65
C ASP A 17 -20.53 -0.71 7.90
N SER A 18 -20.12 -0.67 6.62
CA SER A 18 -19.85 -1.89 5.84
C SER A 18 -18.75 -2.77 6.45
N LEU A 19 -17.69 -2.18 7.01
CA LEU A 19 -16.66 -2.94 7.71
C LEU A 19 -17.23 -3.67 8.93
N VAL A 20 -18.06 -3.01 9.74
CA VAL A 20 -18.68 -3.66 10.91
C VAL A 20 -19.56 -4.84 10.49
N GLU A 21 -20.39 -4.67 9.46
CA GLU A 21 -21.23 -5.74 8.93
C GLU A 21 -20.39 -6.97 8.55
N ILE A 22 -19.32 -6.76 7.76
CA ILE A 22 -18.39 -7.82 7.39
C ILE A 22 -17.83 -8.52 8.64
N PHE A 23 -17.29 -7.78 9.62
CA PHE A 23 -16.64 -8.40 10.78
C PHE A 23 -17.60 -9.12 11.72
N LEU A 24 -18.85 -8.66 11.84
CA LEU A 24 -19.87 -9.35 12.63
C LEU A 24 -20.29 -10.68 11.98
N GLU A 25 -20.33 -10.74 10.65
CA GLU A 25 -20.56 -12.00 9.93
C GLU A 25 -19.40 -12.98 10.16
N LEU A 26 -18.16 -12.48 10.09
CA LEU A 26 -16.93 -13.25 10.29
C LEU A 26 -16.72 -13.78 11.72
N GLU A 27 -17.46 -13.31 12.71
CA GLU A 27 -17.41 -13.89 14.06
C GLU A 27 -17.90 -15.34 14.10
N ASN A 28 -18.84 -15.70 13.22
CA ASN A 28 -19.55 -16.98 13.27
C ASN A 28 -19.15 -17.93 12.13
N GLN A 29 -18.35 -17.49 11.16
CA GLN A 29 -17.95 -18.29 10.01
C GLN A 29 -16.52 -18.00 9.55
N ALA A 30 -15.93 -18.92 8.81
CA ALA A 30 -14.62 -18.71 8.21
C ALA A 30 -14.71 -17.65 7.09
N PRO A 31 -13.73 -16.72 6.99
CA PRO A 31 -13.77 -15.68 5.98
C PRO A 31 -13.61 -16.22 4.57
N THR A 32 -14.43 -15.71 3.67
CA THR A 32 -14.28 -15.89 2.23
C THR A 32 -13.23 -14.91 1.69
N PRO A 33 -12.57 -15.25 0.56
CA PRO A 33 -11.68 -14.32 -0.12
C PRO A 33 -12.38 -13.00 -0.52
N GLU A 34 -13.68 -13.05 -0.79
CA GLU A 34 -14.46 -11.88 -1.20
C GLU A 34 -14.62 -10.89 -0.06
N GLU A 35 -15.00 -11.35 1.14
CA GLU A 35 -15.12 -10.52 2.35
C GLU A 35 -13.78 -9.88 2.73
N LEU A 36 -12.67 -10.63 2.69
CA LEU A 36 -11.34 -10.10 3.00
C LEU A 36 -10.87 -9.05 1.98
N ASN A 37 -11.17 -9.25 0.69
CA ASN A 37 -10.86 -8.26 -0.34
C ASN A 37 -11.71 -7.01 -0.21
N GLU A 38 -12.98 -7.15 0.17
CA GLU A 38 -13.87 -6.01 0.40
C GLU A 38 -13.41 -5.18 1.59
N ALA A 39 -13.13 -5.82 2.74
CA ALA A 39 -12.58 -5.15 3.90
C ALA A 39 -11.27 -4.41 3.57
N PHE A 40 -10.37 -5.03 2.80
CA PHE A 40 -9.13 -4.40 2.35
C PHE A 40 -9.39 -3.14 1.50
N ARG A 41 -10.34 -3.18 0.55
CA ARG A 41 -10.69 -2.03 -0.29
C ARG A 41 -11.24 -0.86 0.54
N LEU A 42 -12.14 -1.14 1.49
CA LEU A 42 -12.70 -0.13 2.37
C LEU A 42 -11.60 0.54 3.21
N ILE A 43 -10.74 -0.25 3.85
CA ILE A 43 -9.59 0.25 4.64
C ILE A 43 -8.63 1.09 3.77
N HIS A 44 -8.33 0.63 2.55
CA HIS A 44 -7.47 1.35 1.61
C HIS A 44 -8.06 2.72 1.22
N SER A 45 -9.37 2.78 1.01
CA SER A 45 -10.07 4.01 0.68
C SER A 45 -10.03 5.01 1.85
N ILE A 46 -10.34 4.56 3.08
CA ILE A 46 -10.27 5.41 4.29
C ILE A 46 -8.84 5.94 4.50
N LYS A 47 -7.82 5.11 4.29
CA LYS A 47 -6.41 5.54 4.36
C LYS A 47 -6.13 6.66 3.35
N GLY A 48 -6.56 6.47 2.10
CA GLY A 48 -6.34 7.44 1.03
C GLY A 48 -7.02 8.79 1.31
N SER A 49 -8.28 8.77 1.72
CA SER A 49 -9.06 9.98 1.98
C SER A 49 -8.57 10.72 3.24
N SER A 50 -8.20 9.98 4.29
CA SER A 50 -7.60 10.57 5.51
C SER A 50 -6.24 11.21 5.25
N ALA A 51 -5.40 10.60 4.40
CA ALA A 51 -4.10 11.15 4.03
C ALA A 51 -4.23 12.47 3.24
N LEU A 52 -5.22 12.57 2.35
CA LEU A 52 -5.51 13.79 1.59
C LEU A 52 -5.88 14.97 2.50
N LEU A 53 -6.53 14.68 3.63
CA LEU A 53 -6.92 15.68 4.64
C LEU A 53 -5.86 15.93 5.71
N GLY A 54 -4.72 15.24 5.68
CA GLY A 54 -3.66 15.36 6.69
C GLY A 54 -4.05 14.81 8.07
N LEU A 55 -4.95 13.82 8.12
CA LEU A 55 -5.41 13.19 9.36
C LEU A 55 -4.44 12.08 9.80
N ASP A 56 -3.21 12.46 10.14
CA ASP A 56 -2.06 11.56 10.34
C ASP A 56 -2.34 10.36 11.25
N ARG A 57 -3.11 10.56 12.33
CA ARG A 57 -3.47 9.50 13.28
C ARG A 57 -4.35 8.43 12.63
N ILE A 58 -5.35 8.85 11.86
CA ILE A 58 -6.26 7.96 11.14
C ILE A 58 -5.48 7.25 10.03
N THR A 59 -4.67 7.99 9.29
CA THR A 59 -3.82 7.45 8.22
C THR A 59 -2.85 6.39 8.75
N SER A 60 -2.20 6.64 9.90
CA SER A 60 -1.30 5.66 10.51
C SER A 60 -2.03 4.38 10.93
N LEU A 61 -3.18 4.48 11.59
CA LEU A 61 -3.94 3.31 12.03
C LEU A 61 -4.42 2.46 10.85
N THR A 62 -5.03 3.11 9.86
CA THR A 62 -5.56 2.45 8.65
C THR A 62 -4.46 1.81 7.81
N HIS A 63 -3.27 2.41 7.73
CA HIS A 63 -2.11 1.80 7.09
C HIS A 63 -1.67 0.50 7.80
N HIS A 64 -1.65 0.46 9.13
CA HIS A 64 -1.32 -0.76 9.86
C HIS A 64 -2.40 -1.86 9.68
N LEU A 65 -3.68 -1.48 9.68
CA LEU A 65 -4.76 -2.39 9.33
C LEU A 65 -4.60 -2.93 7.91
N GLU A 66 -4.42 -2.07 6.91
CA GLU A 66 -4.20 -2.46 5.52
C GLU A 66 -3.07 -3.49 5.38
N THR A 67 -1.94 -3.24 6.05
CA THR A 67 -0.80 -4.17 6.05
C THR A 67 -1.15 -5.52 6.68
N HIS A 68 -2.02 -5.54 7.70
CA HIS A 68 -2.50 -6.79 8.28
C HIS A 68 -3.43 -7.54 7.32
N PHE A 69 -4.40 -6.83 6.71
CA PHE A 69 -5.35 -7.40 5.75
C PHE A 69 -4.68 -7.91 4.48
N GLU A 70 -3.57 -7.29 4.07
CA GLU A 70 -2.70 -7.82 3.01
C GLU A 70 -2.26 -9.27 3.29
N ARG A 71 -1.88 -9.57 4.53
CA ARG A 71 -1.42 -10.92 4.93
C ARG A 71 -2.58 -11.90 4.99
N LEU A 72 -3.73 -11.47 5.49
CA LEU A 72 -4.95 -12.28 5.55
C LEU A 72 -5.39 -12.68 4.14
N ARG A 73 -5.55 -11.71 3.22
CA ARG A 73 -6.02 -11.99 1.86
C ARG A 73 -5.01 -12.79 1.01
N SER A 74 -3.72 -12.68 1.31
CA SER A 74 -2.67 -13.46 0.61
C SER A 74 -2.49 -14.87 1.19
N GLY A 75 -3.27 -15.26 2.21
CA GLY A 75 -3.17 -16.56 2.87
C GLY A 75 -1.89 -16.74 3.69
N LYS A 76 -1.15 -15.65 3.96
CA LYS A 76 0.06 -15.68 4.80
C LYS A 76 -0.28 -15.74 6.30
N GLN A 77 -1.53 -15.47 6.65
CA GLN A 77 -2.05 -15.55 8.01
C GLN A 77 -3.55 -15.88 7.97
N GLU A 78 -4.03 -16.64 8.94
CA GLU A 78 -5.46 -16.88 9.14
C GLU A 78 -6.10 -15.79 10.01
N LEU A 79 -7.39 -15.54 9.77
CA LEU A 79 -8.19 -14.68 10.63
C LEU A 79 -8.57 -15.45 11.91
N ASN A 80 -8.48 -14.78 13.06
CA ASN A 80 -8.88 -15.35 14.35
C ASN A 80 -9.72 -14.33 15.13
N THR A 81 -10.43 -14.81 16.16
CA THR A 81 -11.32 -13.97 16.99
C THR A 81 -10.59 -12.77 17.62
N PRO A 82 -9.39 -12.92 18.21
CA PRO A 82 -8.65 -11.76 18.72
C PRO A 82 -8.36 -10.68 17.66
N THR A 83 -8.09 -11.06 16.42
CA THR A 83 -7.93 -10.11 15.31
C THR A 83 -9.24 -9.38 15.03
N ILE A 84 -10.38 -10.09 15.00
CA ILE A 84 -11.70 -9.48 14.78
C ILE A 84 -11.98 -8.44 15.88
N ASP A 85 -11.78 -8.79 17.15
CA ASP A 85 -11.97 -7.88 18.29
C ASP A 85 -11.14 -6.61 18.17
N ILE A 86 -9.86 -6.74 17.78
CA ILE A 86 -8.97 -5.59 17.59
C ILE A 86 -9.44 -4.72 16.43
N VAL A 87 -9.91 -5.32 15.33
CA VAL A 87 -10.41 -4.59 14.16
C VAL A 87 -11.68 -3.82 14.50
N LEU A 88 -12.63 -4.44 15.21
CA LEU A 88 -13.85 -3.75 15.67
C LEU A 88 -13.52 -2.55 16.57
N ARG A 89 -12.58 -2.71 17.50
CA ARG A 89 -12.09 -1.58 18.32
C ARG A 89 -11.42 -0.48 17.51
N CYS A 90 -10.75 -0.82 16.41
CA CYS A 90 -10.22 0.18 15.48
C CYS A 90 -11.34 0.95 14.77
N ILE A 91 -12.40 0.26 14.36
CA ILE A 91 -13.57 0.90 13.76
C ILE A 91 -14.22 1.86 14.77
N ASP A 92 -14.38 1.46 16.03
CA ASP A 92 -14.91 2.33 17.08
C ASP A 92 -14.05 3.59 17.25
N PHE A 93 -12.73 3.45 17.29
CA PHE A 93 -11.81 4.59 17.36
C PHE A 93 -11.90 5.51 16.14
N LEU A 94 -12.09 4.95 14.93
CA LEU A 94 -12.26 5.74 13.72
C LEU A 94 -13.58 6.51 13.74
N ARG A 95 -14.67 5.92 14.24
CA ARG A 95 -15.96 6.60 14.44
C ARG A 95 -15.84 7.74 15.45
N GLU A 96 -15.17 7.50 16.58
CA GLU A 96 -14.90 8.54 17.57
C GLU A 96 -14.08 9.69 16.96
N SER A 97 -13.06 9.35 16.17
CA SER A 97 -12.23 10.34 15.47
C SER A 97 -13.04 11.18 14.47
N ASN A 98 -13.97 10.55 13.73
CA ASN A 98 -14.90 11.23 12.84
C ASN A 98 -15.85 12.17 13.60
N GLN A 99 -16.34 11.75 14.76
CA GLN A 99 -17.18 12.59 15.62
C GLN A 99 -16.41 13.82 16.12
N HIS A 100 -15.17 13.64 16.58
CA HIS A 100 -14.32 14.77 16.99
C HIS A 100 -14.06 15.74 15.84
N LEU A 101 -13.80 15.20 14.65
CA LEU A 101 -13.61 16.00 13.44
C LEU A 101 -14.88 16.79 13.08
N GLN A 102 -16.06 16.18 13.27
CA GLN A 102 -17.36 16.83 13.08
C GLN A 102 -17.60 17.97 14.08
N ASP A 103 -17.24 17.76 15.33
CA ASP A 103 -17.42 18.72 16.42
C ASP A 103 -16.33 19.82 16.44
N GLY A 104 -15.27 19.64 15.65
CA GLY A 104 -14.12 20.56 15.63
C GLY A 104 -13.17 20.39 16.82
N GLU A 105 -13.24 19.24 17.49
CA GLU A 105 -12.43 18.88 18.64
C GLU A 105 -11.11 18.20 18.21
N PRO A 106 -10.07 18.21 19.06
CA PRO A 106 -8.85 17.47 18.79
C PRO A 106 -9.13 15.97 18.64
N LEU A 107 -8.49 15.33 17.65
CA LEU A 107 -8.61 13.88 17.46
C LEU A 107 -8.23 13.12 18.74
N SER A 108 -8.97 12.06 19.04
CA SER A 108 -8.67 11.16 20.15
C SER A 108 -7.30 10.51 20.01
N THR A 109 -6.75 10.09 21.14
CA THR A 109 -5.49 9.33 21.17
C THR A 109 -5.84 7.85 21.09
N ALA A 110 -5.26 7.12 20.14
CA ALA A 110 -5.49 5.68 19.99
C ALA A 110 -5.00 4.85 21.19
N GLY A 111 -4.25 5.44 22.12
CA GLY A 111 -3.69 4.76 23.29
C GLY A 111 -2.89 3.53 22.87
N ASP A 112 -3.15 2.42 23.55
CA ASP A 112 -2.50 1.13 23.28
C ASP A 112 -3.06 0.41 22.03
N LEU A 113 -4.09 0.96 21.37
CA LEU A 113 -4.73 0.30 20.22
C LEU A 113 -3.80 0.24 19.01
N LEU A 114 -3.05 1.32 18.75
CA LEU A 114 -2.07 1.35 17.67
C LEU A 114 -0.99 0.28 17.88
N ASP A 115 -0.57 0.05 19.12
CA ASP A 115 0.43 -0.96 19.45
C ASP A 115 -0.13 -2.38 19.33
N GLN A 116 -1.40 -2.59 19.70
CA GLN A 116 -2.11 -3.85 19.46
C GLN A 116 -2.17 -4.18 17.96
N VAL A 117 -2.54 -3.23 17.09
CA VAL A 117 -2.57 -3.45 15.64
C VAL A 117 -1.18 -3.75 15.08
N LYS A 118 -0.13 -3.06 15.56
CA LYS A 118 1.26 -3.36 15.15
C LYS A 118 1.68 -4.79 15.54
N SER A 119 1.22 -5.27 16.70
CA SER A 119 1.55 -6.62 17.20
C SER A 119 0.87 -7.74 16.40
N LEU A 120 -0.30 -7.46 15.80
CA LEU A 120 -0.99 -8.39 14.90
C LEU A 120 -0.12 -8.79 13.71
N GLY A 121 0.75 -7.91 13.23
CA GLY A 121 1.67 -8.20 12.13
C GLY A 121 2.96 -8.93 12.50
N GLN A 122 3.23 -9.11 13.80
CA GLN A 122 4.50 -9.66 14.31
C GLN A 122 4.36 -11.07 14.89
N SER A 123 3.12 -11.53 15.15
CA SER A 123 2.86 -12.85 15.76
C SER A 123 3.18 -14.05 14.84
N THR A 124 3.70 -13.83 13.64
CA THR A 124 4.14 -14.89 12.71
C THR A 124 5.66 -15.06 12.58
N SER A 125 6.47 -14.48 13.49
CA SER A 125 7.95 -14.63 13.44
C SER A 125 8.58 -15.34 14.65
N ALA A 126 7.81 -15.96 15.52
CA ALA A 126 8.36 -16.83 16.56
C ALA A 126 7.55 -18.12 16.70
N SER A 127 8.16 -19.23 16.27
CA SER A 127 7.72 -20.62 16.44
C SER A 127 6.98 -21.27 15.26
N ASP A 128 7.65 -21.40 14.12
CA ASP A 128 7.97 -22.74 13.62
C ASP A 128 9.20 -22.67 12.72
N ALA A 129 10.21 -23.48 13.02
CA ALA A 129 11.41 -23.61 12.22
C ALA A 129 11.39 -24.98 11.56
N PRO A 130 11.03 -25.10 10.28
CA PRO A 130 11.41 -26.26 9.51
C PRO A 130 12.90 -26.14 9.19
N LYS A 131 13.72 -26.92 9.89
CA LYS A 131 15.04 -27.34 9.40
C LYS A 131 14.83 -28.07 8.08
N THR A 132 14.82 -27.35 6.96
CA THR A 132 14.86 -27.97 5.65
C THR A 132 16.32 -28.12 5.24
N GLN A 133 16.77 -29.36 5.39
CA GLN A 133 18.01 -29.91 4.87
C GLN A 133 18.16 -29.56 3.39
N GLN A 134 19.34 -29.06 3.02
CA GLN A 134 19.78 -28.97 1.63
C GLN A 134 19.69 -30.36 0.98
N PRO A 135 19.01 -30.50 -0.17
CA PRO A 135 19.16 -31.69 -0.99
C PRO A 135 20.51 -31.67 -1.69
N ASP A 136 21.14 -32.83 -1.54
CA ASP A 136 22.34 -33.33 -2.17
C ASP A 136 22.45 -33.01 -3.67
N ARG A 137 23.68 -32.83 -4.12
CA ARG A 137 24.07 -32.63 -5.51
C ARG A 137 24.38 -33.99 -6.14
N PRO A 138 23.78 -34.34 -7.28
CA PRO A 138 24.39 -35.31 -8.18
C PRO A 138 25.13 -34.59 -9.31
N GLN A 139 26.35 -35.06 -9.54
CA GLN A 139 27.27 -34.61 -10.58
C GLN A 139 27.32 -35.68 -11.68
N GLN A 140 27.48 -35.23 -12.94
CA GLN A 140 27.87 -35.95 -14.17
C GLN A 140 26.78 -36.60 -15.04
N ALA A 141 26.70 -36.18 -16.31
CA ALA A 141 27.29 -36.91 -17.45
C ALA A 141 27.20 -36.08 -18.75
N ASN A 142 28.15 -36.33 -19.64
CA ASN A 142 28.50 -35.61 -20.87
C ASN A 142 27.83 -36.26 -22.11
N ALA A 143 28.00 -35.62 -23.29
CA ALA A 143 27.74 -36.11 -24.67
C ALA A 143 26.31 -35.82 -25.24
N GLU A 144 26.09 -35.41 -26.49
CA GLU A 144 26.93 -35.00 -27.62
C GLU A 144 26.03 -34.26 -28.65
N ILE A 145 26.67 -33.61 -29.61
CA ILE A 145 26.19 -32.65 -30.61
C ILE A 145 25.39 -33.33 -31.75
N GLU A 146 24.29 -32.74 -32.26
CA GLU A 146 24.10 -32.49 -33.72
C GLU A 146 22.88 -31.60 -34.13
N LYS A 147 23.24 -30.41 -34.62
CA LYS A 147 22.68 -29.54 -35.69
C LYS A 147 21.20 -29.64 -36.16
N ALA A 148 20.51 -28.50 -36.12
CA ALA A 148 20.00 -27.81 -37.33
C ALA A 148 19.57 -26.36 -37.03
N SER A 149 20.19 -25.42 -37.73
CA SER A 149 19.77 -24.02 -37.97
C SER A 149 19.71 -23.84 -39.49
N PRO A 150 19.03 -22.84 -40.09
CA PRO A 150 19.04 -21.42 -39.72
C PRO A 150 17.63 -20.78 -39.85
N ALA A 151 17.31 -19.49 -39.74
CA ALA A 151 18.03 -18.23 -39.72
C ALA A 151 17.10 -17.20 -39.04
N HIS A 152 17.64 -16.24 -38.29
CA HIS A 152 17.35 -14.82 -38.49
C HIS A 152 18.41 -14.00 -37.76
N GLU A 153 19.00 -13.12 -38.53
CA GLU A 153 20.22 -12.36 -38.30
C GLU A 153 19.85 -10.97 -37.78
N GLN A 154 20.39 -10.57 -36.62
CA GLN A 154 20.65 -9.15 -36.31
C GLN A 154 21.97 -9.01 -35.51
N PRO A 155 22.75 -7.95 -35.77
CA PRO A 155 24.18 -7.85 -35.44
C PRO A 155 24.48 -7.48 -33.97
N PRO A 156 25.73 -7.64 -33.52
CA PRO A 156 26.12 -7.50 -32.11
C PRO A 156 26.53 -6.07 -31.76
N ILE A 157 26.10 -5.58 -30.59
CA ILE A 157 26.78 -4.47 -29.91
C ILE A 157 27.19 -4.94 -28.50
N HIS A 158 28.40 -4.54 -28.17
CA HIS A 158 29.28 -5.03 -27.12
C HIS A 158 28.73 -4.96 -25.69
N SER A 159 29.18 -5.93 -24.90
CA SER A 159 29.29 -5.92 -23.44
C SER A 159 29.98 -4.65 -22.94
N ASP A 160 29.38 -3.96 -21.96
CA ASP A 160 30.10 -3.51 -20.76
C ASP A 160 29.16 -3.05 -19.64
N GLN A 161 29.28 -3.75 -18.50
CA GLN A 161 29.21 -3.29 -17.09
C GLN A 161 27.94 -2.60 -16.52
N LYS A 162 27.48 -3.15 -15.39
CA LYS A 162 26.49 -2.62 -14.41
C LYS A 162 26.84 -1.16 -13.98
N PRO A 163 25.86 -0.32 -13.61
CA PRO A 163 25.13 -0.50 -12.35
C PRO A 163 23.60 -0.54 -12.51
N GLU A 164 22.96 -1.30 -11.64
CA GLU A 164 21.52 -1.29 -11.45
C GLU A 164 21.14 -0.04 -10.64
N GLU A 165 20.96 1.07 -11.34
CA GLU A 165 20.22 2.22 -10.83
C GLU A 165 18.99 2.38 -11.73
N SER A 166 17.87 1.86 -11.25
CA SER A 166 16.57 2.01 -11.90
C SER A 166 16.07 3.43 -11.68
N TRP A 167 16.38 4.31 -12.62
CA TRP A 167 15.78 5.64 -12.69
C TRP A 167 14.42 5.56 -13.37
N TRP A 168 13.52 6.45 -12.95
CA TRP A 168 12.22 6.63 -13.56
C TRP A 168 12.25 7.91 -14.41
N SER A 169 11.58 7.85 -15.56
CA SER A 169 11.41 9.00 -16.46
C SER A 169 9.96 9.48 -16.41
N ILE A 170 9.75 10.77 -16.17
CA ILE A 170 8.43 11.39 -16.17
C ILE A 170 8.43 12.51 -17.21
N THR A 171 7.53 12.41 -18.19
CA THR A 171 7.34 13.45 -19.21
C THR A 171 6.02 14.18 -18.95
N ILE A 172 6.08 15.50 -18.80
CA ILE A 172 4.92 16.36 -18.55
C ILE A 172 4.72 17.26 -19.76
N SER A 173 3.55 17.19 -20.39
CA SER A 173 3.18 18.06 -21.51
C SER A 173 2.18 19.10 -21.02
N VAL A 174 2.49 20.38 -21.18
CA VAL A 174 1.60 21.50 -20.85
C VAL A 174 1.07 22.06 -22.16
N GLU A 175 -0.25 22.05 -22.37
CA GLU A 175 -0.89 22.70 -23.52
C GLU A 175 -0.81 24.22 -23.35
N ALA A 176 -0.18 24.90 -24.33
CA ALA A 176 0.04 26.33 -24.32
C ALA A 176 -1.27 27.09 -24.62
N GLY A 177 -2.07 27.32 -23.57
CA GLY A 177 -3.30 28.11 -23.64
C GLY A 177 -3.21 29.53 -23.08
N ASP A 178 -2.18 29.87 -22.30
CA ASP A 178 -1.96 31.24 -21.79
C ASP A 178 -0.55 31.39 -21.18
N SER A 179 -0.13 32.64 -21.00
CA SER A 179 1.06 33.13 -20.28
C SER A 179 1.27 32.57 -18.87
N SER A 180 0.25 31.92 -18.29
CA SER A 180 0.31 31.16 -17.02
C SER A 180 1.03 29.80 -17.11
N SER A 181 1.35 29.34 -18.32
CA SER A 181 2.00 28.04 -18.54
C SER A 181 3.48 27.99 -18.10
N ALA A 182 4.20 29.13 -18.16
CA ALA A 182 5.58 29.21 -17.68
C ALA A 182 5.67 29.05 -16.15
N ASP A 183 4.79 29.71 -15.40
CA ASP A 183 4.71 29.59 -13.94
C ASP A 183 4.32 28.17 -13.49
N ALA A 184 3.46 27.50 -14.26
CA ALA A 184 3.07 26.12 -14.01
C ALA A 184 4.27 25.17 -14.16
N VAL A 185 5.08 25.33 -15.22
CA VAL A 185 6.29 24.52 -15.45
C VAL A 185 7.31 24.74 -14.32
N SER A 186 7.54 25.99 -13.89
CA SER A 186 8.46 26.29 -12.78
C SER A 186 8.01 25.68 -11.44
N LYS A 187 6.70 25.72 -11.13
CA LYS A 187 6.16 25.12 -9.88
C LYS A 187 6.28 23.60 -9.88
N VAL A 188 6.04 22.96 -11.02
CA VAL A 188 6.20 21.51 -11.18
C VAL A 188 7.66 21.10 -11.01
N SER A 189 8.59 21.82 -11.63
CA SER A 189 10.03 21.60 -11.48
C SER A 189 10.49 21.74 -10.02
N GLN A 190 10.06 22.80 -9.32
CA GLN A 190 10.42 23.02 -7.91
C GLN A 190 9.83 21.95 -6.97
N SER A 191 8.62 21.47 -7.26
CA SER A 191 7.99 20.41 -6.46
C SER A 191 8.68 19.06 -6.67
N LEU A 192 9.11 18.75 -7.90
CA LEU A 192 9.86 17.53 -8.20
C LEU A 192 11.25 17.55 -7.55
N ALA A 193 11.94 18.69 -7.55
CA ALA A 193 13.24 18.85 -6.88
C ALA A 193 13.15 18.69 -5.35
N ALA A 194 11.98 18.89 -4.74
CA ALA A 194 11.77 18.68 -3.31
C ALA A 194 11.58 17.19 -2.94
N LEU A 195 11.21 16.34 -3.91
CA LEU A 195 10.91 14.92 -3.69
C LEU A 195 12.12 14.00 -3.89
N GLY A 196 13.20 14.48 -4.53
CA GLY A 196 14.39 13.68 -4.77
C GLY A 196 15.43 14.39 -5.63
N GLU A 197 16.54 13.69 -5.92
CA GLU A 197 17.61 14.19 -6.77
C GLU A 197 17.18 14.14 -8.25
N LEU A 198 17.06 15.32 -8.87
CA LEU A 198 16.71 15.45 -10.29
C LEU A 198 17.96 15.25 -11.15
N MET A 199 18.00 14.17 -11.93
CA MET A 199 19.19 13.78 -12.69
C MET A 199 19.32 14.51 -14.04
N ASP A 200 18.20 14.83 -14.70
CA ASP A 200 18.16 15.63 -15.94
C ASP A 200 16.77 16.29 -16.10
N SER A 201 16.71 17.46 -16.74
CA SER A 201 15.46 18.19 -17.01
C SER A 201 15.53 18.98 -18.32
N GLN A 202 14.47 18.88 -19.15
CA GLN A 202 14.29 19.69 -20.36
C GLN A 202 12.89 20.35 -20.34
N PRO A 203 12.78 21.67 -20.59
CA PRO A 203 13.84 22.63 -20.91
C PRO A 203 14.72 22.98 -19.68
N PRO A 204 15.96 23.48 -19.88
CA PRO A 204 16.88 23.79 -18.78
C PRO A 204 16.35 24.93 -17.90
N GLN A 205 16.70 24.88 -16.60
CA GLN A 205 16.33 25.87 -15.58
C GLN A 205 16.77 27.30 -15.92
#